data_AF-A0A3D2J7Q0-F1
#
_entry.id   AF-A0A3D2J7Q0-F1
#
_cell.length_a   1.000
_cell.length_b   1.000
_cell.length_c   1.000
_cell.angle_alpha   90.00
_cell.angle_beta   90.00
_cell.angle_gamma   90.00
#
_symmetry.space_group_name_H-M   'P 1'
#
loop_
_entity.id
_entity.type
_entity.pdbx_description
1 polymer ?
#
loop_
_entity_poly.entity_id
_entity_poly.type
_entity_poly.pdbx_seq_one_letter_code
_entity_poly.pdbx_strand_id
1 'polypeptide(L)'
;MKLTRHPEYQHVYVSNGDAAARCQEAVAAWKINSDTIDVPDYALQWTYESAQTFVQQLSQLFQAYNQVLWKTFHYCRECGGQCCVVDASNVRAFDLLAIALLDLQAPVLPTNITARERECIYLMNHRCSWPEAWRTIKCWSFYCLGVSPRKPDDSIGKLYIAITRELQHIVCKHLPNQLRQYEHVHGVLLTDYLDDPVRFSDKLHIALDEIFIAPLAKRYPIIDIQERQHSFIDGTEHVSDGIDEILATIADVAEQVSEYPISLLTTLRISPEQVLSDLESLQWIVEGHPSNSQQMLQDIYGRYADSSIDDGSEAGVILSEMCRLLLRIQQTIL
;
A
#
# COMPACT_ATOMS: atom_id res chain seq x y z
N MET A 1 15.04 10.64 -14.34
CA MET A 1 14.72 9.59 -15.34
C MET A 1 13.70 10.14 -16.35
N LYS A 2 13.64 9.61 -17.59
CA LYS A 2 12.52 9.93 -18.50
C LYS A 2 11.24 9.28 -17.98
N LEU A 3 10.13 10.03 -17.90
CA LEU A 3 8.84 9.55 -17.40
C LEU A 3 8.40 8.25 -18.10
N THR A 4 8.55 8.20 -19.43
CA THR A 4 8.18 7.04 -20.26
C THR A 4 8.98 5.76 -19.98
N ARG A 5 10.05 5.85 -19.18
CA ARG A 5 10.89 4.70 -18.78
C ARG A 5 10.57 4.20 -17.37
N HIS A 6 9.70 4.88 -16.63
CA HIS A 6 9.29 4.42 -15.30
C HIS A 6 8.39 3.18 -15.43
N PRO A 7 8.55 2.13 -14.60
CA PRO A 7 7.72 0.91 -14.66
C PRO A 7 6.22 1.21 -14.58
N GLU A 8 5.85 2.12 -13.68
CA GLU A 8 4.46 2.57 -13.46
C GLU A 8 3.88 3.48 -14.57
N TYR A 9 4.66 3.86 -15.59
CA TYR A 9 4.20 4.84 -16.58
C TYR A 9 2.93 4.42 -17.33
N GLN A 10 2.91 3.20 -17.87
CA GLN A 10 1.79 2.72 -18.69
C GLN A 10 0.58 2.35 -17.83
N HIS A 11 0.78 1.50 -16.83
CA HIS A 11 -0.34 0.91 -16.09
C HIS A 11 -0.88 1.81 -14.97
N VAL A 12 -0.09 2.77 -14.45
CA VAL A 12 -0.55 3.77 -13.47
C VAL A 12 -0.79 5.10 -14.17
N TYR A 13 0.26 5.78 -14.63
CA TYR A 13 0.15 7.19 -15.02
C TYR A 13 -0.76 7.42 -16.24
N VAL A 14 -0.60 6.66 -17.32
CA VAL A 14 -1.46 6.78 -18.52
C VAL A 14 -2.90 6.38 -18.20
N SER A 15 -3.10 5.22 -17.56
CA SER A 15 -4.42 4.72 -17.15
C SER A 15 -5.20 5.73 -16.29
N ASN A 16 -4.51 6.38 -15.34
CA ASN A 16 -5.11 7.36 -14.46
C ASN A 16 -5.50 8.65 -15.18
N GLY A 17 -4.78 9.04 -16.24
CA GLY A 17 -5.13 10.22 -17.04
C GLY A 17 -6.51 10.10 -17.68
N ASP A 18 -6.76 8.98 -18.36
CA ASP A 18 -8.04 8.70 -19.01
C ASP A 18 -9.17 8.52 -17.99
N ALA A 19 -8.88 7.82 -16.88
CA ALA A 19 -9.85 7.65 -15.80
C ALA A 19 -10.20 8.98 -15.10
N ALA A 20 -9.21 9.87 -14.88
CA ALA A 20 -9.42 11.17 -14.26
C ALA A 20 -10.37 12.04 -15.08
N ALA A 21 -10.18 12.08 -16.41
CA ALA A 21 -11.06 12.83 -17.31
C ALA A 21 -12.52 12.34 -17.24
N ARG A 22 -12.74 11.02 -17.26
CA ARG A 22 -14.08 10.43 -17.12
C ARG A 22 -14.72 10.73 -15.76
N CYS A 23 -13.95 10.66 -14.68
CA CYS A 23 -14.43 11.01 -13.35
C CYS A 23 -14.85 12.49 -13.27
N GLN A 24 -14.08 13.39 -13.89
CA GLN A 24 -14.43 14.82 -13.95
C GLN A 24 -15.71 15.07 -14.75
N GLU A 25 -15.85 14.43 -15.91
CA GLU A 25 -17.06 14.55 -16.74
C GLU A 25 -18.30 14.11 -15.98
N ALA A 26 -18.24 13.00 -15.26
CA ALA A 26 -19.39 12.52 -14.51
C ALA A 26 -19.70 13.36 -13.26
N VAL A 27 -18.69 13.83 -12.52
CA VAL A 27 -18.92 14.76 -11.41
C VAL A 27 -19.53 16.07 -11.92
N ALA A 28 -19.07 16.57 -13.07
CA ALA A 28 -19.65 17.75 -13.70
C ALA A 28 -21.10 17.50 -14.14
N ALA A 29 -21.39 16.37 -14.78
CA ALA A 29 -22.74 15.99 -15.17
C ALA A 29 -23.67 15.85 -13.94
N TRP A 30 -23.18 15.24 -12.86
CA TRP A 30 -23.94 15.08 -11.63
C TRP A 30 -24.27 16.41 -10.97
N LYS A 31 -23.29 17.32 -10.92
CA LYS A 31 -23.48 18.68 -10.44
C LYS A 31 -24.55 19.43 -11.24
N ILE A 32 -24.53 19.30 -12.57
CA ILE A 32 -25.50 19.96 -13.47
C ILE A 32 -26.91 19.38 -13.31
N ASN A 33 -27.02 18.05 -13.26
CA ASN A 33 -28.33 17.39 -13.20
C ASN A 33 -28.96 17.44 -11.80
N SER A 34 -28.13 17.61 -10.76
CA SER A 34 -28.58 17.59 -9.35
C SER A 34 -29.37 16.32 -9.00
N ASP A 35 -28.97 15.19 -9.58
CA ASP A 35 -29.59 13.90 -9.31
C ASP A 35 -29.33 13.45 -7.87
N THR A 36 -30.29 12.74 -7.28
CA THR A 36 -30.10 11.96 -6.05
C THR A 36 -29.85 10.50 -6.41
N ILE A 37 -28.85 9.88 -5.79
CA ILE A 37 -28.48 8.48 -5.98
C ILE A 37 -28.80 7.72 -4.70
N ASP A 38 -29.78 6.83 -4.76
CA ASP A 38 -30.20 6.01 -3.63
C ASP A 38 -29.32 4.76 -3.49
N VAL A 39 -28.90 4.47 -2.26
CA VAL A 39 -28.17 3.25 -1.88
C VAL A 39 -28.94 2.54 -0.76
N PRO A 40 -30.01 1.80 -1.11
CA PRO A 40 -31.00 1.33 -0.13
C PRO A 40 -30.44 0.36 0.89
N ASP A 41 -29.49 -0.49 0.50
CA ASP A 41 -28.86 -1.49 1.39
C ASP A 41 -28.13 -0.84 2.56
N TYR A 42 -27.73 0.43 2.40
CA TYR A 42 -27.08 1.22 3.43
C TYR A 42 -27.97 2.34 3.97
N ALA A 43 -29.23 2.47 3.54
CA ALA A 43 -30.08 3.61 3.86
C ALA A 43 -29.38 4.98 3.60
N LEU A 44 -28.57 5.04 2.53
CA LEU A 44 -27.85 6.24 2.12
C LEU A 44 -28.48 6.86 0.89
N GLN A 45 -28.34 8.18 0.77
CA GLN A 45 -28.67 8.94 -0.41
C GLN A 45 -27.53 9.92 -0.70
N TRP A 46 -27.08 9.94 -1.95
CA TRP A 46 -26.06 10.86 -2.40
C TRP A 46 -26.64 11.95 -3.29
N THR A 47 -26.47 13.20 -2.86
CA THR A 47 -26.42 14.37 -3.74
C THR A 47 -24.97 14.78 -3.97
N TYR A 48 -24.73 15.62 -4.99
CA TYR A 48 -23.42 16.21 -5.24
C TYR A 48 -22.82 16.88 -3.98
N GLU A 49 -23.63 17.66 -3.24
CA GLU A 49 -23.19 18.38 -2.04
C GLU A 49 -22.85 17.43 -0.88
N SER A 50 -23.66 16.39 -0.69
CA SER A 50 -23.41 15.38 0.34
C SER A 50 -22.15 14.57 0.05
N ALA A 51 -21.88 14.26 -1.22
CA ALA A 51 -20.68 13.58 -1.69
C ALA A 51 -19.43 14.45 -1.49
N GLN A 52 -19.51 15.74 -1.84
CA GLN A 52 -18.43 16.68 -1.60
C GLN A 52 -18.13 16.82 -0.09
N THR A 53 -19.18 16.90 0.73
CA THR A 53 -19.03 16.96 2.20
C THR A 53 -18.36 15.68 2.74
N PHE A 54 -18.77 14.51 2.25
CA PHE A 54 -18.16 13.23 2.63
C PHE A 54 -16.68 13.16 2.27
N VAL A 55 -16.29 13.57 1.05
CA VAL A 55 -14.89 13.62 0.64
C VAL A 55 -14.08 14.59 1.51
N GLN A 56 -14.64 15.75 1.87
CA GLN A 56 -14.00 16.69 2.80
C GLN A 56 -13.81 16.09 4.19
N GLN A 57 -14.79 15.36 4.71
CA GLN A 57 -14.67 14.66 6.00
C GLN A 57 -13.58 13.59 5.96
N LEU A 58 -13.50 12.81 4.88
CA LEU A 58 -12.43 11.83 4.69
C LEU A 58 -11.05 12.49 4.59
N SER A 59 -10.94 13.61 3.87
CA SER A 59 -9.71 14.41 3.79
C SER A 59 -9.26 14.91 5.18
N GLN A 60 -10.21 15.37 6.01
CA GLN A 60 -9.92 15.78 7.39
C GLN A 60 -9.47 14.60 8.27
N LEU A 61 -10.12 13.44 8.16
CA LEU A 61 -9.69 12.21 8.83
C LEU A 61 -8.25 11.84 8.44
N PHE A 62 -7.92 11.91 7.14
CA PHE A 62 -6.57 11.66 6.65
C PHE A 62 -5.54 12.63 7.22
N GLN A 63 -5.85 13.92 7.25
CA GLN A 63 -4.94 14.92 7.84
C GLN A 63 -4.71 14.67 9.33
N ALA A 64 -5.76 14.32 10.08
CA ALA A 64 -5.66 13.97 11.50
C ALA A 64 -4.83 12.68 11.71
N TYR A 65 -5.03 11.68 10.85
CA TYR A 65 -4.28 10.42 10.85
C TYR A 65 -2.78 10.68 10.64
N ASN A 66 -2.42 11.41 9.59
CA ASN A 66 -1.02 11.77 9.32
C ASN A 66 -0.39 12.63 10.41
N GLN A 67 -1.18 13.52 11.01
CA GLN A 67 -0.69 14.35 12.11
C GLN A 67 -0.23 13.50 13.31
N VAL A 68 -0.92 12.40 13.62
CA VAL A 68 -0.49 11.46 14.67
C VAL A 68 0.84 10.83 14.29
N LEU A 69 0.97 10.31 13.06
CA LEU A 69 2.22 9.73 12.59
C LEU A 69 3.40 10.71 12.66
N TRP A 70 3.18 11.98 12.27
CA TRP A 70 4.26 12.97 12.20
C TRP A 70 4.64 13.62 13.54
N LYS A 71 3.67 13.79 14.45
CA LYS A 71 3.91 14.48 15.73
C LYS A 71 4.26 13.52 16.85
N THR A 72 3.70 12.32 16.85
CA THR A 72 3.77 11.40 17.98
C THR A 72 4.91 10.39 17.83
N PHE A 73 5.30 10.05 16.60
CA PHE A 73 6.27 8.99 16.32
C PHE A 73 7.48 9.52 15.53
N HIS A 74 8.63 8.86 15.67
CA HIS A 74 9.87 9.15 14.92
C HIS A 74 9.77 8.65 13.47
N TYR A 75 8.71 9.09 12.79
CA TYR A 75 8.41 8.73 11.42
C TYR A 75 9.50 9.24 10.46
N CYS A 76 9.76 8.50 9.39
CA CYS A 76 10.68 8.93 8.34
C CYS A 76 10.23 10.28 7.75
N ARG A 77 10.91 11.37 8.11
CA ARG A 77 10.64 12.71 7.57
C ARG A 77 11.17 12.88 6.15
N GLU A 78 12.10 12.03 5.73
CA GLU A 78 12.70 12.04 4.38
C GLU A 78 11.66 11.73 3.30
N CYS A 79 10.66 10.91 3.62
CA CYS A 79 9.53 10.68 2.74
C CYS A 79 8.38 11.67 2.97
N GLY A 80 8.42 12.50 4.02
CA GLY A 80 7.36 13.46 4.34
C GLY A 80 5.96 12.85 4.49
N GLY A 81 5.85 11.57 4.90
CA GLY A 81 4.57 10.85 4.92
C GLY A 81 4.12 10.34 3.56
N GLN A 82 5.01 10.24 2.57
CA GLN A 82 4.67 9.92 1.19
C GLN A 82 5.24 8.54 0.85
N CYS A 83 4.47 7.74 0.13
CA CYS A 83 4.92 6.41 -0.23
C CYS A 83 6.12 6.47 -1.20
N CYS A 84 7.27 5.96 -0.73
CA CYS A 84 8.52 5.87 -1.50
C CYS A 84 8.75 4.49 -2.13
N VAL A 85 7.73 3.62 -2.14
CA VAL A 85 7.86 2.23 -2.63
C VAL A 85 7.04 2.07 -3.91
N VAL A 86 7.52 1.24 -4.83
CA VAL A 86 6.80 0.81 -6.05
C VAL A 86 5.41 0.27 -5.67
N ASP A 87 4.43 0.47 -6.55
CA ASP A 87 3.04 0.00 -6.43
C ASP A 87 2.24 0.68 -5.31
N ALA A 88 2.86 1.55 -4.51
CA ALA A 88 2.16 2.43 -3.60
C ALA A 88 1.38 3.56 -4.31
N SER A 89 1.62 3.73 -5.61
CA SER A 89 0.88 4.60 -6.51
C SER A 89 -0.48 4.04 -6.94
N ASN A 90 -1.01 3.01 -6.27
CA ASN A 90 -2.37 2.47 -6.48
C ASN A 90 -3.43 3.59 -6.36
N VAL A 91 -3.78 4.17 -7.50
CA VAL A 91 -4.87 5.14 -7.63
C VAL A 91 -6.12 4.34 -8.00
N ARG A 92 -7.13 4.35 -7.13
CA ARG A 92 -8.41 3.72 -7.43
C ARG A 92 -9.45 4.75 -7.87
N ALA A 93 -10.56 4.28 -8.41
CA ALA A 93 -11.63 5.15 -8.94
C ALA A 93 -12.11 6.18 -7.91
N PHE A 94 -12.19 5.81 -6.63
CA PHE A 94 -12.56 6.74 -5.58
C PHE A 94 -11.59 7.92 -5.44
N ASP A 95 -10.28 7.69 -5.58
CA ASP A 95 -9.29 8.77 -5.46
C ASP A 95 -9.47 9.82 -6.55
N LEU A 96 -9.80 9.38 -7.77
CA LEU A 96 -10.07 10.24 -8.92
C LEU A 96 -11.41 10.98 -8.79
N LEU A 97 -12.43 10.32 -8.25
CA LEU A 97 -13.71 10.94 -7.92
C LEU A 97 -13.56 11.99 -6.81
N ALA A 98 -12.77 11.69 -5.79
CA ALA A 98 -12.53 12.59 -4.67
C ALA A 98 -11.87 13.89 -5.11
N ILE A 99 -10.80 13.82 -5.93
CA ILE A 99 -10.20 15.06 -6.48
C ILE A 99 -11.18 15.82 -7.37
N ALA A 100 -12.00 15.14 -8.18
CA ALA A 100 -12.99 15.80 -9.02
C ALA A 100 -14.09 16.51 -8.20
N LEU A 101 -14.56 15.88 -7.13
CA LEU A 101 -15.53 16.48 -6.18
C LEU A 101 -14.95 17.67 -5.41
N LEU A 102 -13.64 17.70 -5.22
CA LEU A 102 -12.92 18.81 -4.61
C LEU A 102 -12.53 19.91 -5.61
N ASP A 103 -12.91 19.78 -6.88
CA ASP A 103 -12.49 20.68 -7.97
C ASP A 103 -10.96 20.76 -8.13
N LEU A 104 -10.30 19.62 -7.93
CA LEU A 104 -8.86 19.43 -8.05
C LEU A 104 -8.51 18.61 -9.29
N GLN A 105 -7.24 18.68 -9.68
CA GLN A 105 -6.71 18.02 -10.87
C GLN A 105 -5.74 16.92 -10.49
N ALA A 106 -5.76 15.83 -11.24
CA ALA A 106 -4.75 14.78 -11.13
C ALA A 106 -3.38 15.36 -11.55
N PRO A 107 -2.26 14.91 -10.96
CA PRO A 107 -0.96 15.48 -11.27
C PRO A 107 -0.55 15.25 -12.72
N VAL A 108 -0.11 16.31 -13.39
CA VAL A 108 0.57 16.22 -14.69
C VAL A 108 2.07 16.18 -14.45
N LEU A 109 2.71 15.07 -14.79
CA LEU A 109 4.14 14.86 -14.55
C LEU A 109 4.98 15.38 -15.73
N PRO A 110 6.15 15.98 -15.47
CA PRO A 110 7.06 16.44 -16.53
C PRO A 110 7.72 15.27 -17.26
N THR A 111 8.22 15.52 -18.47
CA THR A 111 8.94 14.51 -19.29
C THR A 111 10.13 13.87 -18.57
N ASN A 112 10.78 14.62 -17.66
CA ASN A 112 11.85 14.13 -16.81
C ASN A 112 11.42 14.21 -15.34
N ILE A 113 11.36 13.07 -14.68
CA ILE A 113 10.99 12.92 -13.26
C ILE A 113 12.21 12.60 -12.40
N THR A 114 12.12 12.90 -11.11
CA THR A 114 13.16 12.56 -10.13
C THR A 114 13.01 11.15 -9.57
N ALA A 115 11.79 10.61 -9.56
CA ALA A 115 11.53 9.25 -9.12
C ALA A 115 12.44 8.25 -9.85
N ARG A 116 13.02 7.33 -9.07
CA ARG A 116 13.80 6.18 -9.53
C ARG A 116 12.84 5.03 -9.87
N GLU A 117 13.38 4.00 -10.52
CA GLU A 117 12.62 2.82 -10.92
C GLU A 117 11.88 2.12 -9.76
N ARG A 118 12.43 2.22 -8.54
CA ARG A 118 11.88 1.62 -7.32
C ARG A 118 11.04 2.57 -6.47
N GLU A 119 10.76 3.78 -6.96
CA GLU A 119 10.02 4.80 -6.23
C GLU A 119 8.65 5.01 -6.88
N CYS A 120 7.69 5.52 -6.12
CA CYS A 120 6.39 5.91 -6.65
C CYS A 120 6.56 6.96 -7.77
N ILE A 121 5.88 6.78 -8.90
CA ILE A 121 5.98 7.67 -10.07
C ILE A 121 5.61 9.12 -9.76
N TYR A 122 4.78 9.34 -8.74
CA TYR A 122 4.34 10.67 -8.29
C TYR A 122 5.31 11.34 -7.30
N LEU A 123 6.46 10.73 -6.99
CA LEU A 123 7.49 11.33 -6.14
C LEU A 123 8.36 12.31 -6.94
N MET A 124 8.19 13.60 -6.65
CA MET A 124 8.85 14.71 -7.35
C MET A 124 9.59 15.61 -6.36
N ASN A 125 10.92 15.71 -6.47
CA ASN A 125 11.77 16.54 -5.59
C ASN A 125 11.49 16.29 -4.09
N HIS A 126 11.43 15.02 -3.69
CA HIS A 126 11.10 14.59 -2.32
C HIS A 126 9.71 15.03 -1.84
N ARG A 127 8.78 15.28 -2.77
CA ARG A 127 7.39 15.64 -2.49
C ARG A 127 6.42 14.89 -3.40
N CYS A 128 5.27 14.52 -2.87
CA CYS A 128 4.22 13.87 -3.64
C CYS A 128 3.52 14.90 -4.51
N SER A 129 3.38 14.61 -5.81
CA SER A 129 2.79 15.53 -6.78
C SER A 129 1.27 15.65 -6.67
N TRP A 130 0.60 14.78 -5.91
CA TRP A 130 -0.84 14.90 -5.63
C TRP A 130 -1.19 16.23 -4.91
N PRO A 131 -2.46 16.65 -4.93
CA PRO A 131 -2.90 17.78 -4.11
C PRO A 131 -2.77 17.48 -2.61
N GLU A 132 -2.49 18.49 -1.79
CA GLU A 132 -2.43 18.30 -0.33
C GLU A 132 -3.79 17.95 0.29
N ALA A 133 -4.87 18.49 -0.29
CA ALA A 133 -6.23 18.18 0.12
C ALA A 133 -6.62 16.71 -0.17
N TRP A 134 -5.95 16.02 -1.09
CA TRP A 134 -6.20 14.61 -1.36
C TRP A 134 -4.96 13.88 -1.84
N ARG A 135 -4.51 12.90 -1.05
CA ARG A 135 -3.58 11.85 -1.47
C ARG A 135 -4.36 10.56 -1.71
N THR A 136 -3.82 9.60 -2.44
CA THR A 136 -4.52 8.31 -2.60
C THR A 136 -4.73 7.62 -1.26
N ILE A 137 -5.81 6.89 -1.11
CA ILE A 137 -6.12 6.16 0.14
C ILE A 137 -4.99 5.20 0.53
N LYS A 138 -4.32 4.55 -0.44
CA LYS A 138 -3.13 3.74 -0.13
C LYS A 138 -2.04 4.59 0.55
N CYS A 139 -1.79 5.82 0.09
CA CYS A 139 -0.87 6.74 0.78
C CYS A 139 -1.32 7.14 2.19
N TRP A 140 -2.59 6.94 2.55
CA TRP A 140 -3.09 7.21 3.90
C TRP A 140 -2.69 6.11 4.86
N SER A 141 -2.87 4.88 4.41
CA SER A 141 -2.69 3.70 5.25
C SER A 141 -1.21 3.42 5.55
N PHE A 142 -0.34 3.58 4.55
CA PHE A 142 1.05 3.14 4.65
C PHE A 142 1.93 4.09 5.47
N TYR A 143 2.69 3.51 6.39
CA TYR A 143 3.66 4.24 7.19
C TYR A 143 4.94 3.39 7.42
N CYS A 144 6.12 3.98 7.18
CA CYS A 144 7.44 3.41 7.48
C CYS A 144 8.05 3.99 8.77
N LEU A 145 8.50 3.12 9.69
CA LEU A 145 9.19 3.53 10.93
C LEU A 145 10.60 4.09 10.72
N GLY A 146 11.10 4.10 9.48
CA GLY A 146 12.42 4.58 9.12
C GLY A 146 13.57 3.78 9.74
N VAL A 147 14.79 4.24 9.46
CA VAL A 147 16.07 3.68 9.94
C VAL A 147 16.71 4.49 11.07
N SER A 148 15.96 5.41 11.71
CA SER A 148 16.52 6.20 12.80
C SER A 148 16.93 5.32 13.99
N PRO A 149 18.05 5.65 14.68
CA PRO A 149 18.55 4.85 15.79
C PRO A 149 17.50 4.72 16.87
N ARG A 150 17.09 3.47 17.14
CA ARG A 150 16.08 3.11 18.13
C ARG A 150 16.72 2.97 19.51
N LYS A 151 15.93 3.15 20.57
CA LYS A 151 16.42 2.83 21.91
C LYS A 151 16.54 1.30 22.04
N PRO A 152 17.54 0.79 22.79
CA PRO A 152 17.79 -0.65 22.93
C PRO A 152 16.59 -1.50 23.42
N ASP A 153 15.59 -0.88 24.07
CA ASP A 153 14.43 -1.58 24.65
C ASP A 153 13.11 -1.40 23.85
N ASP A 154 13.14 -0.66 22.73
CA ASP A 154 11.97 -0.43 21.88
C ASP A 154 11.79 -1.58 20.88
N SER A 155 11.08 -2.65 21.29
CA SER A 155 10.67 -3.70 20.34
C SER A 155 9.74 -3.12 19.27
N ILE A 156 9.98 -3.46 18.01
CA ILE A 156 9.20 -3.01 16.85
C ILE A 156 7.69 -3.24 17.05
N GLY A 157 7.31 -4.43 17.56
CA GLY A 157 5.90 -4.76 17.82
C GLY A 157 5.22 -3.82 18.81
N LYS A 158 5.89 -3.42 19.91
CA LYS A 158 5.32 -2.45 20.87
C LYS A 158 5.07 -1.08 20.23
N LEU A 159 5.94 -0.66 19.31
CA LEU A 159 5.78 0.60 18.59
C LEU A 159 4.60 0.54 17.63
N TYR A 160 4.47 -0.53 16.85
CA TYR A 160 3.29 -0.75 15.99
C TYR A 160 1.98 -0.80 16.77
N ILE A 161 1.96 -1.47 17.92
CA ILE A 161 0.77 -1.51 18.80
C ILE A 161 0.42 -0.11 19.29
N ALA A 162 1.41 0.69 19.71
CA ALA A 162 1.19 2.06 20.16
C ALA A 162 0.66 2.96 19.04
N ILE A 163 1.23 2.86 17.83
CA ILE A 163 0.76 3.58 16.64
C ILE A 163 -0.67 3.19 16.31
N THR A 164 -0.93 1.89 16.16
CA THR A 164 -2.25 1.35 15.82
C THR A 164 -3.31 1.85 16.81
N ARG A 165 -3.03 1.84 18.11
CA ARG A 165 -3.96 2.34 19.14
C ARG A 165 -4.30 3.83 18.97
N GLU A 166 -3.30 4.67 18.70
CA GLU A 166 -3.52 6.11 18.47
C GLU A 166 -4.32 6.34 17.18
N LEU A 167 -4.00 5.60 16.11
CA LEU A 167 -4.71 5.68 14.84
C LEU A 167 -6.16 5.18 14.95
N GLN A 168 -6.40 4.11 15.70
CA GLN A 168 -7.74 3.61 16.02
C GLN A 168 -8.58 4.71 16.69
N HIS A 169 -8.01 5.48 17.62
CA HIS A 169 -8.72 6.60 18.24
C HIS A 169 -9.10 7.68 17.22
N ILE A 170 -8.19 8.05 16.32
CA ILE A 170 -8.45 9.05 15.27
C ILE A 170 -9.52 8.57 14.30
N VAL A 171 -9.39 7.34 13.78
CA VAL A 171 -10.36 6.77 12.85
C VAL A 171 -11.71 6.68 13.55
N CYS A 172 -11.80 6.16 14.77
CA CYS A 172 -13.06 6.11 15.51
C CYS A 172 -13.71 7.49 15.69
N LYS A 173 -12.92 8.52 15.95
CA LYS A 173 -13.44 9.86 16.19
C LYS A 173 -13.91 10.56 14.90
N HIS A 174 -13.23 10.33 13.79
CA HIS A 174 -13.39 11.11 12.56
C HIS A 174 -14.02 10.33 11.40
N LEU A 175 -14.31 9.03 11.56
CA LEU A 175 -14.93 8.22 10.50
C LEU A 175 -16.32 8.78 10.14
N PRO A 176 -16.57 9.14 8.87
CA PRO A 176 -17.86 9.67 8.45
C PRO A 176 -19.00 8.67 8.67
N ASN A 177 -20.20 9.20 8.94
CA ASN A 177 -21.38 8.39 9.22
C ASN A 177 -21.74 7.39 8.11
N GLN A 178 -21.41 7.70 6.85
CA GLN A 178 -21.65 6.80 5.72
C GLN A 178 -20.81 5.52 5.80
N LEU A 179 -19.54 5.63 6.24
CA LEU A 179 -18.70 4.46 6.51
C LEU A 179 -19.11 3.76 7.81
N ARG A 180 -19.60 4.49 8.82
CA ARG A 180 -20.21 3.90 10.01
C ARG A 180 -21.44 3.04 9.68
N GLN A 181 -22.21 3.47 8.70
CA GLN A 181 -23.38 2.73 8.23
C GLN A 181 -22.97 1.44 7.50
N TYR A 182 -21.90 1.49 6.71
CA TYR A 182 -21.28 0.29 6.14
C TYR A 182 -20.81 -0.68 7.24
N GLU A 183 -20.08 -0.19 8.25
CA GLU A 183 -19.63 -0.98 9.41
C GLU A 183 -20.81 -1.66 10.11
N HIS A 184 -21.92 -0.94 10.30
CA HIS A 184 -23.13 -1.47 10.93
C HIS A 184 -23.80 -2.58 10.12
N VAL A 185 -23.96 -2.39 8.80
CA VAL A 185 -24.62 -3.37 7.91
C VAL A 185 -23.81 -4.66 7.82
N HIS A 186 -22.48 -4.55 7.75
CA HIS A 186 -21.60 -5.71 7.62
C HIS A 186 -21.16 -6.33 8.95
N GLY A 187 -21.42 -5.66 10.08
CA GLY A 187 -20.97 -6.10 11.40
C GLY A 187 -19.44 -6.12 11.53
N VAL A 188 -18.75 -5.17 10.88
CA VAL A 188 -17.28 -5.03 10.89
C VAL A 188 -16.88 -3.66 11.42
N LEU A 189 -15.67 -3.54 11.96
CA LEU A 189 -15.05 -2.25 12.24
C LEU A 189 -13.84 -2.07 11.33
N LEU A 190 -13.76 -0.96 10.61
CA LEU A 190 -12.61 -0.63 9.77
C LEU A 190 -11.34 -0.48 10.61
N THR A 191 -11.48 -0.12 11.88
CA THR A 191 -10.38 -0.02 12.85
C THR A 191 -9.74 -1.34 13.22
N ASP A 192 -10.40 -2.47 12.96
CA ASP A 192 -9.87 -3.81 13.26
C ASP A 192 -8.80 -4.24 12.26
N TYR A 193 -8.63 -3.50 11.17
CA TYR A 193 -7.65 -3.79 10.12
C TYR A 193 -6.44 -2.84 10.14
N LEU A 194 -6.35 -1.92 11.11
CA LEU A 194 -5.30 -0.88 11.15
C LEU A 194 -3.90 -1.40 11.51
N ASP A 195 -3.80 -2.62 12.01
CA ASP A 195 -2.55 -3.34 12.24
C ASP A 195 -1.84 -3.71 10.92
N ASP A 196 -2.59 -3.87 9.84
CA ASP A 196 -2.11 -4.06 8.48
C ASP A 196 -2.58 -2.90 7.57
N PRO A 197 -1.70 -1.94 7.24
CA PRO A 197 -2.00 -0.84 6.32
C PRO A 197 -2.61 -1.26 4.99
N VAL A 198 -2.13 -2.35 4.39
CA VAL A 198 -2.59 -2.83 3.09
C VAL A 198 -4.03 -3.28 3.21
N ARG A 199 -4.29 -4.13 4.20
CA ARG A 199 -5.62 -4.67 4.47
C ARG A 199 -6.60 -3.58 4.87
N PHE A 200 -6.18 -2.59 5.68
CA PHE A 200 -7.00 -1.42 5.99
C PHE A 200 -7.38 -0.65 4.71
N SER A 201 -6.39 -0.35 3.85
CA SER A 201 -6.64 0.35 2.58
C SER A 201 -7.62 -0.42 1.71
N ASP A 202 -7.47 -1.73 1.60
CA ASP A 202 -8.36 -2.57 0.79
C ASP A 202 -9.78 -2.62 1.35
N LYS A 203 -9.94 -2.82 2.67
CA LYS A 203 -11.25 -2.80 3.31
C LYS A 203 -11.93 -1.45 3.18
N LEU A 204 -11.19 -0.35 3.29
CA LEU A 204 -11.73 0.99 3.07
C LEU A 204 -12.16 1.17 1.61
N HIS A 205 -11.38 0.70 0.64
CA HIS A 205 -11.75 0.78 -0.77
C HIS A 205 -12.98 -0.06 -1.11
N ILE A 206 -13.12 -1.26 -0.54
CA ILE A 206 -14.33 -2.10 -0.69
C ILE A 206 -15.55 -1.35 -0.16
N ALA A 207 -15.45 -0.80 1.05
CA ALA A 207 -16.54 -0.01 1.63
C ALA A 207 -16.94 1.17 0.75
N LEU A 208 -15.96 1.91 0.23
CA LEU A 208 -16.20 3.05 -0.67
C LEU A 208 -16.77 2.61 -2.02
N ASP A 209 -16.38 1.45 -2.53
CA ASP A 209 -16.94 0.91 -3.76
C ASP A 209 -18.44 0.64 -3.60
N GLU A 210 -18.81 -0.10 -2.55
CA GLU A 210 -20.19 -0.50 -2.31
C GLU A 210 -21.11 0.69 -1.99
N ILE A 211 -20.66 1.61 -1.13
CA ILE A 211 -21.52 2.71 -0.69
C ILE A 211 -21.50 3.91 -1.65
N PHE A 212 -20.49 4.04 -2.52
CA PHE A 212 -20.31 5.25 -3.32
C PHE A 212 -20.03 4.98 -4.80
N ILE A 213 -18.94 4.26 -5.12
CA ILE A 213 -18.48 4.12 -6.51
C ILE A 213 -19.48 3.33 -7.35
N ALA A 214 -19.90 2.14 -6.91
CA ALA A 214 -20.81 1.29 -7.66
C ALA A 214 -22.20 1.94 -7.86
N PRO A 215 -22.82 2.59 -6.84
CA PRO A 215 -24.03 3.38 -7.04
C PRO A 215 -23.85 4.53 -8.04
N LEU A 216 -22.74 5.27 -7.96
CA LEU A 216 -22.45 6.36 -8.88
C LEU A 216 -22.28 5.84 -10.31
N ALA A 217 -21.55 4.72 -10.48
CA ALA A 217 -21.30 4.08 -11.75
C ALA A 217 -22.57 3.60 -12.46
N LYS A 218 -23.57 3.14 -11.70
CA LYS A 218 -24.89 2.78 -12.23
C LYS A 218 -25.62 3.99 -12.82
N ARG A 219 -25.45 5.18 -12.23
CA ARG A 219 -26.13 6.42 -12.68
C ARG A 219 -25.37 7.14 -13.79
N TYR A 220 -24.06 7.23 -13.64
CA TYR A 220 -23.12 7.79 -14.60
C TYR A 220 -22.14 6.68 -14.93
N PRO A 221 -22.26 6.03 -16.10
CA PRO A 221 -21.39 4.93 -16.51
C PRO A 221 -19.97 5.45 -16.79
N ILE A 222 -19.25 5.75 -15.71
CA ILE A 222 -17.85 6.20 -15.65
C ILE A 222 -16.91 5.02 -15.88
N ILE A 223 -17.38 3.80 -15.58
CA ILE A 223 -16.53 2.69 -15.15
C ILE A 223 -16.64 1.53 -16.14
N ASP A 224 -15.88 1.62 -17.21
CA ASP A 224 -15.23 0.45 -17.82
C ASP A 224 -13.78 0.36 -17.30
N ILE A 225 -13.58 0.79 -16.03
CA ILE A 225 -12.26 0.94 -15.39
C ILE A 225 -11.89 -0.34 -14.62
N GLN A 226 -12.84 -1.24 -14.35
CA GLN A 226 -12.65 -2.40 -13.47
C GLN A 226 -12.12 -3.67 -14.15
N GLU A 227 -12.10 -3.80 -15.49
CA GLU A 227 -11.75 -5.08 -16.14
C GLU A 227 -10.25 -5.47 -16.13
N ARG A 228 -9.35 -4.72 -15.48
CA ARG A 228 -7.91 -5.11 -15.45
C ARG A 228 -7.24 -5.20 -14.09
N GLN A 229 -7.93 -4.92 -12.98
CA GLN A 229 -7.30 -4.97 -11.65
C GLN A 229 -7.85 -6.05 -10.72
N HIS A 230 -8.90 -6.78 -11.11
CA HIS A 230 -9.48 -7.86 -10.29
C HIS A 230 -8.84 -9.24 -10.44
N SER A 231 -7.76 -9.41 -11.20
CA SER A 231 -7.10 -10.71 -11.36
C SER A 231 -6.08 -11.07 -10.27
N PHE A 232 -6.26 -10.62 -9.02
CA PHE A 232 -5.36 -11.02 -7.90
C PHE A 232 -6.06 -11.39 -6.59
N ILE A 233 -7.39 -11.29 -6.48
CA ILE A 233 -8.08 -11.59 -5.22
C ILE A 233 -9.33 -12.42 -5.52
N ASP A 234 -9.14 -13.67 -5.92
CA ASP A 234 -10.14 -14.71 -5.68
C ASP A 234 -9.42 -16.06 -5.56
N GLY A 235 -8.98 -16.39 -4.35
CA GLY A 235 -8.25 -17.64 -4.11
C GLY A 235 -7.48 -17.76 -2.79
N THR A 236 -7.92 -17.16 -1.69
CA THR A 236 -7.19 -17.23 -0.40
C THR A 236 -8.09 -17.44 0.80
N GLU A 237 -8.86 -18.53 0.81
CA GLU A 237 -9.41 -19.09 2.06
C GLU A 237 -8.66 -20.36 2.53
N HIS A 238 -7.57 -20.77 1.87
CA HIS A 238 -6.81 -21.97 2.26
C HIS A 238 -5.26 -21.85 2.27
N VAL A 239 -4.67 -20.65 2.13
CA VAL A 239 -3.20 -20.45 2.05
C VAL A 239 -2.60 -19.79 3.31
N SER A 240 -3.42 -19.37 4.29
CA SER A 240 -2.99 -18.55 5.44
C SER A 240 -1.89 -19.22 6.29
N ASP A 241 -2.01 -20.52 6.58
CA ASP A 241 -1.09 -21.18 7.52
C ASP A 241 0.36 -21.28 6.99
N GLY A 242 0.54 -21.29 5.67
CA GLY A 242 1.88 -21.37 5.06
C GLY A 242 2.58 -20.01 4.92
N ILE A 243 1.81 -18.93 4.79
CA ILE A 243 2.35 -17.57 4.64
C ILE A 243 2.93 -17.07 5.95
N ASP A 244 2.23 -17.27 7.06
CA ASP A 244 2.70 -16.84 8.39
C ASP A 244 3.99 -17.56 8.80
N GLU A 245 4.14 -18.86 8.46
CA GLU A 245 5.37 -19.61 8.71
C GLU A 245 6.54 -19.08 7.87
N ILE A 246 6.29 -18.70 6.61
CA ILE A 246 7.31 -18.10 5.74
C ILE A 246 7.75 -16.73 6.28
N LEU A 247 6.80 -15.88 6.71
CA LEU A 247 7.11 -14.57 7.27
C LEU A 247 7.88 -14.67 8.60
N ALA A 248 7.51 -15.61 9.47
CA ALA A 248 8.25 -15.89 10.71
C ALA A 248 9.69 -16.34 10.40
N THR A 249 9.86 -17.24 9.42
CA THR A 249 11.19 -17.70 9.00
C THR A 249 12.04 -16.56 8.43
N ILE A 250 11.46 -15.65 7.65
CA ILE A 250 12.17 -14.47 7.12
C ILE A 250 12.66 -13.58 8.28
N ALA A 251 11.82 -13.34 9.28
CA ALA A 251 12.17 -12.55 10.46
C ALA A 251 13.32 -13.20 11.26
N ASP A 252 13.24 -14.51 11.51
CA ASP A 252 14.26 -15.26 12.25
C ASP A 252 15.63 -15.20 11.55
N VAL A 253 15.65 -15.36 10.21
CA VAL A 253 16.90 -15.27 9.45
C VAL A 253 17.44 -13.84 9.44
N ALA A 254 16.58 -12.83 9.34
CA ALA A 254 16.99 -11.43 9.40
C ALA A 254 17.61 -11.06 10.76
N GLU A 255 17.04 -11.56 11.86
CA GLU A 255 17.57 -11.41 13.22
C GLU A 255 18.95 -12.06 13.35
N GLN A 256 19.10 -13.32 12.90
CA GLN A 256 20.39 -14.03 12.91
C GLN A 256 21.48 -13.29 12.12
N VAL A 257 21.17 -12.77 10.93
CA VAL A 257 22.12 -12.00 10.11
C VAL A 257 22.48 -10.65 10.77
N SER A 258 21.56 -10.06 11.53
CA SER A 258 21.75 -8.78 12.23
C SER A 258 22.56 -8.92 13.53
N GLU A 259 22.30 -9.95 14.33
CA GLU A 259 22.94 -10.16 15.63
C GLU A 259 24.39 -10.65 15.53
N TYR A 260 24.70 -11.42 14.48
CA TYR A 260 26.03 -11.96 14.26
C TYR A 260 26.66 -11.26 13.06
N PRO A 261 27.37 -10.12 13.21
CA PRO A 261 28.12 -9.50 12.12
C PRO A 261 29.39 -10.31 11.81
N ILE A 262 29.22 -11.49 11.23
CA ILE A 262 29.85 -11.93 9.98
C ILE A 262 31.35 -11.59 9.89
N SER A 263 32.12 -12.16 10.81
CA SER A 263 33.49 -12.57 10.45
C SER A 263 33.45 -13.82 9.54
N LEU A 264 32.30 -14.52 9.47
CA LEU A 264 32.11 -15.84 8.87
C LEU A 264 31.55 -15.88 7.43
N LEU A 265 30.84 -14.85 6.93
CA LEU A 265 30.42 -14.78 5.51
C LEU A 265 31.47 -14.16 4.59
N THR A 266 32.70 -13.91 5.06
CA THR A 266 33.80 -13.53 4.16
C THR A 266 34.13 -14.63 3.14
N THR A 267 33.70 -15.87 3.40
CA THR A 267 33.74 -17.00 2.48
C THR A 267 32.63 -16.98 1.43
N LEU A 268 31.61 -16.13 1.60
CA LEU A 268 30.49 -16.01 0.69
C LEU A 268 30.67 -14.87 -0.29
N ARG A 269 30.14 -15.07 -1.50
CA ARG A 269 30.07 -14.02 -2.55
C ARG A 269 28.96 -13.00 -2.29
N ILE A 270 28.19 -13.15 -1.21
CA ILE A 270 27.03 -12.34 -0.87
C ILE A 270 27.32 -11.64 0.46
N SER A 271 27.15 -10.31 0.51
CA SER A 271 27.38 -9.55 1.74
C SER A 271 26.18 -9.64 2.69
N PRO A 272 26.38 -9.47 4.02
CA PRO A 272 25.29 -9.34 4.99
C PRO A 272 24.17 -8.41 4.55
N GLU A 273 24.54 -7.24 4.02
CA GLU A 273 23.60 -6.20 3.59
C GLU A 273 22.77 -6.68 2.40
N GLN A 274 23.37 -7.47 1.50
CA GLN A 274 22.65 -8.08 0.39
C GLN A 274 21.67 -9.16 0.87
N VAL A 275 22.06 -9.97 1.88
CA VAL A 275 21.14 -10.96 2.48
C VAL A 275 19.94 -10.29 3.12
N LEU A 276 20.15 -9.24 3.92
CA LEU A 276 19.05 -8.48 4.53
C LEU A 276 18.15 -7.82 3.47
N SER A 277 18.74 -7.26 2.41
CA SER A 277 17.97 -6.68 1.29
C SER A 277 17.17 -7.74 0.54
N ASP A 278 17.70 -8.96 0.39
CA ASP A 278 17.01 -10.06 -0.27
C ASP A 278 15.88 -10.60 0.62
N LEU A 279 16.05 -10.69 1.94
CA LEU A 279 15.01 -11.07 2.89
C LEU A 279 13.83 -10.08 2.91
N GLU A 280 14.12 -8.78 2.91
CA GLU A 280 13.10 -7.72 2.75
C GLU A 280 12.34 -7.87 1.43
N SER A 281 13.08 -8.17 0.35
CA SER A 281 12.48 -8.40 -0.98
C SER A 281 11.59 -9.65 -1.00
N LEU A 282 11.98 -10.74 -0.31
CA LEU A 282 11.17 -11.94 -0.17
C LEU A 282 9.91 -11.70 0.67
N GLN A 283 10.02 -10.92 1.75
CA GLN A 283 8.87 -10.50 2.55
C GLN A 283 7.85 -9.78 1.67
N TRP A 284 8.29 -8.82 0.86
CA TRP A 284 7.40 -8.10 -0.06
C TRP A 284 6.75 -9.01 -1.11
N ILE A 285 7.46 -10.01 -1.62
CA ILE A 285 6.88 -11.01 -2.54
C ILE A 285 5.78 -11.81 -1.82
N VAL A 286 6.03 -12.21 -0.57
CA VAL A 286 5.08 -12.98 0.25
C VAL A 286 3.83 -12.17 0.58
N GLU A 287 3.99 -10.88 0.84
CA GLU A 287 2.90 -9.93 1.10
C GLU A 287 2.21 -9.43 -0.19
N GLY A 288 2.62 -9.95 -1.36
CA GLY A 288 2.00 -9.64 -2.66
C GLY A 288 2.25 -8.21 -3.16
N HIS A 289 3.37 -7.60 -2.76
CA HIS A 289 3.63 -6.17 -2.98
C HIS A 289 4.20 -5.79 -4.36
N PRO A 290 5.17 -6.50 -4.97
CA PRO A 290 5.72 -6.08 -6.27
C PRO A 290 5.08 -6.77 -7.48
N SER A 291 4.67 -6.00 -8.48
CA SER A 291 4.16 -6.49 -9.78
C SER A 291 5.17 -7.34 -10.60
N ASN A 292 6.47 -7.25 -10.28
CA ASN A 292 7.55 -8.06 -10.87
C ASN A 292 8.07 -9.17 -9.94
N SER A 293 7.24 -9.64 -8.99
CA SER A 293 7.58 -10.68 -8.00
C SER A 293 8.34 -11.87 -8.59
N GLN A 294 7.94 -12.37 -9.75
CA GLN A 294 8.56 -13.53 -10.39
C GLN A 294 9.99 -13.25 -10.88
N GLN A 295 10.25 -12.06 -11.44
CA GLN A 295 11.59 -11.67 -11.87
C GLN A 295 12.49 -11.41 -10.67
N MET A 296 11.97 -10.74 -9.63
CA MET A 296 12.72 -10.47 -8.42
C MET A 296 13.09 -11.77 -7.68
N LEU A 297 12.17 -12.75 -7.64
CA LEU A 297 12.43 -14.07 -7.09
C LEU A 297 13.51 -14.83 -7.89
N GLN A 298 13.49 -14.74 -9.23
CA GLN A 298 14.54 -15.33 -10.08
C GLN A 298 15.91 -14.68 -9.85
N ASP A 299 15.96 -13.37 -9.71
CA ASP A 299 17.21 -12.64 -9.45
C ASP A 299 17.80 -13.02 -8.08
N ILE A 300 16.95 -13.14 -7.05
CA ILE A 300 17.35 -13.62 -5.73
C ILE A 300 17.81 -15.07 -5.85
N TYR A 301 17.02 -15.96 -6.46
CA TYR A 301 17.39 -17.35 -6.66
C TYR A 301 18.74 -17.51 -7.35
N GLY A 302 19.02 -16.74 -8.41
CA GLY A 302 20.30 -16.75 -9.12
C GLY A 302 21.51 -16.38 -8.25
N ARG A 303 21.32 -15.57 -7.19
CA ARG A 303 22.39 -15.26 -6.23
C ARG A 303 22.71 -16.43 -5.30
N TYR A 304 21.69 -17.15 -4.84
CA TYR A 304 21.85 -18.24 -3.87
C TYR A 304 22.06 -19.63 -4.50
N ALA A 305 21.69 -19.83 -5.78
CA ALA A 305 21.77 -21.12 -6.47
C ALA A 305 23.19 -21.71 -6.53
N ASP A 306 24.21 -20.87 -6.66
CA ASP A 306 25.62 -21.28 -6.73
C ASP A 306 26.32 -21.30 -5.36
N SER A 307 25.60 -20.91 -4.30
CA SER A 307 26.15 -20.75 -2.95
C SER A 307 26.00 -22.04 -2.14
N SER A 308 26.56 -23.15 -2.63
CA SER A 308 26.59 -24.41 -1.89
C SER A 308 27.76 -24.42 -0.90
N ILE A 309 27.50 -24.14 0.37
CA ILE A 309 28.44 -24.45 1.46
C ILE A 309 27.69 -25.35 2.45
N ASP A 310 27.98 -26.65 2.38
CA ASP A 310 27.53 -27.64 3.37
C ASP A 310 28.75 -28.07 4.20
N ASP A 311 29.22 -27.15 5.06
CA ASP A 311 30.33 -27.40 5.98
C ASP A 311 29.89 -27.35 7.46
N GLY A 312 28.58 -27.20 7.72
CA GLY A 312 28.01 -27.09 9.06
C GLY A 312 28.31 -25.76 9.77
N SER A 313 28.87 -24.77 9.08
CA SER A 313 29.04 -23.42 9.63
C SER A 313 27.70 -22.67 9.75
N GLU A 314 27.63 -21.69 10.65
CA GLU A 314 26.48 -20.78 10.77
C GLU A 314 26.16 -20.08 9.43
N ALA A 315 27.19 -19.79 8.62
CA ALA A 315 27.04 -19.28 7.26
C ALA A 315 26.32 -20.28 6.34
N GLY A 316 26.68 -21.56 6.40
CA GLY A 316 26.00 -22.63 5.68
C GLY A 316 24.56 -22.83 6.12
N VAL A 317 24.26 -22.64 7.42
CA VAL A 317 22.90 -22.69 7.95
C VAL A 317 22.04 -21.57 7.34
N ILE A 318 22.52 -20.32 7.36
CA ILE A 318 21.78 -19.17 6.79
C ILE A 318 21.51 -19.37 5.30
N LEU A 319 22.48 -19.87 4.53
CA LEU A 319 22.29 -20.17 3.10
C LEU A 319 21.28 -21.29 2.88
N SER A 320 21.35 -22.35 3.69
CA SER A 320 20.39 -23.45 3.61
C SER A 320 18.98 -22.95 3.91
N GLU A 321 18.80 -22.04 4.87
CA GLU A 321 17.50 -21.44 5.17
C GLU A 321 17.03 -20.52 4.04
N MET A 322 17.91 -19.69 3.47
CA MET A 322 17.60 -18.86 2.29
C MET A 322 17.13 -19.71 1.11
N CYS A 323 17.82 -20.82 0.81
CA CYS A 323 17.43 -21.74 -0.26
C CYS A 323 16.08 -22.42 0.03
N ARG A 324 15.82 -22.82 1.28
CA ARG A 324 14.52 -23.39 1.68
C ARG A 324 13.39 -22.36 1.59
N LEU A 325 13.63 -21.13 2.03
CA LEU A 325 12.70 -20.00 1.92
C LEU A 325 12.33 -19.77 0.45
N LEU A 326 13.32 -19.70 -0.44
CA LEU A 326 13.10 -19.51 -1.88
C LEU A 326 12.25 -20.64 -2.49
N LEU A 327 12.54 -21.90 -2.15
CA LEU A 327 11.76 -23.05 -2.62
C LEU A 327 10.33 -23.05 -2.07
N ARG A 328 10.15 -22.73 -0.78
CA ARG A 328 8.81 -22.61 -0.16
C ARG A 328 8.00 -21.49 -0.81
N ILE A 329 8.60 -20.32 -1.01
CA ILE A 329 7.96 -19.19 -1.69
C ILE A 329 7.55 -19.57 -3.12
N GLN A 330 8.41 -20.27 -3.86
CA GLN A 330 8.06 -20.80 -5.20
C GLN A 330 6.90 -21.80 -5.18
N GLN A 331 6.76 -22.60 -4.13
CA GLN A 331 5.70 -23.62 -4.03
C GLN A 331 4.37 -23.06 -3.52
N THR A 332 4.41 -21.99 -2.72
CA THR A 332 3.24 -21.41 -2.07
C THR A 332 2.62 -20.25 -2.88
N ILE A 333 3.44 -19.51 -3.65
CA ILE A 333 3.02 -18.24 -4.30
C ILE A 333 2.93 -18.34 -5.83
N LEU A 334 3.68 -19.26 -6.47
CA LEU A 334 3.68 -19.48 -7.92
C LEU A 334 2.96 -20.77 -8.30
#